data_AF-A0A1G2NA94-F1
#
_entry.id   AF-A0A1G2NA94-F1
#
_cell.length_a   1.000
_cell.length_b   1.000
_cell.length_c   1.000
_cell.angle_alpha   90.00
_cell.angle_beta   90.00
_cell.angle_gamma   90.00
#
_symmetry.space_group_name_H-M   'P 1'
#
loop_
_entity.id
_entity.type
_entity.pdbx_description
1 polymer ?
#
loop_
_entity_poly.entity_id
_entity_poly.type
_entity_poly.pdbx_seq_one_letter_code
_entity_poly.pdbx_strand_id
1 'polypeptide(L)'
;MTVNEHISKAKSQIEKIVRKCKTDSRTIIARYTAAVAVNFTDWIGKTIPWVRHEISYHTLVDNLRCESANDHVGMLLRFAKLCNALPESDDFAQTYEEVSAIRHLFAEPATAGLAGVVLCAVLENVSEIFIPDLAGRAKSCGCTNFEYTDVHGEADIKHSKAFIDAVEAELTMGYREPIFVTARPQYPEFHIVRSRECAVQLIAKIYE
;
A
#
# COMPACT_ATOMS: atom_id res chain seq x y z
N MET A 1 -13.78 2.26 14.85
CA MET A 1 -13.46 0.85 14.51
C MET A 1 -12.05 0.53 15.00
N THR A 2 -11.72 -0.73 15.29
CA THR A 2 -10.33 -1.15 15.58
C THR A 2 -9.48 -1.17 14.29
N VAL A 3 -8.16 -1.16 14.41
CA VAL A 3 -7.23 -1.27 13.25
C VAL A 3 -7.56 -2.52 12.42
N ASN A 4 -7.77 -3.66 13.10
CA ASN A 4 -8.14 -4.92 12.46
C ASN A 4 -9.49 -4.85 11.72
N GLU A 5 -10.49 -4.13 12.25
CA GLU A 5 -11.76 -3.91 11.56
C GLU A 5 -11.57 -3.05 10.29
N HIS A 6 -10.70 -2.03 10.32
CA HIS A 6 -10.38 -1.23 9.14
C HIS A 6 -9.68 -2.06 8.06
N ILE A 7 -8.72 -2.90 8.44
CA ILE A 7 -8.01 -3.80 7.53
C ILE A 7 -8.97 -4.85 6.95
N SER A 8 -9.80 -5.47 7.79
CA SER A 8 -10.79 -6.47 7.34
C SER A 8 -11.78 -5.86 6.34
N LYS A 9 -12.19 -4.61 6.56
CA LYS A 9 -13.03 -3.87 5.62
C LYS A 9 -12.29 -3.61 4.29
N ALA A 10 -11.02 -3.20 4.34
CA ALA A 10 -10.21 -3.00 3.13
C ALA A 10 -10.05 -4.32 2.35
N LYS A 11 -9.67 -5.42 3.02
CA LYS A 11 -9.58 -6.77 2.42
C LYS A 11 -10.88 -7.13 1.68
N SER A 12 -12.03 -7.02 2.33
CA SER A 12 -13.33 -7.31 1.70
C SER A 12 -13.65 -6.43 0.48
N GLN A 13 -13.20 -5.16 0.48
CA GLN A 13 -13.35 -4.27 -0.67
C GLN A 13 -12.44 -4.70 -1.82
N ILE A 14 -11.17 -4.99 -1.54
CA ILE A 14 -10.20 -5.45 -2.54
C ILE A 14 -10.62 -6.78 -3.15
N GLU A 15 -11.07 -7.76 -2.36
CA GLU A 15 -11.60 -9.03 -2.86
C GLU A 15 -12.74 -8.83 -3.88
N LYS A 16 -13.65 -7.89 -3.60
CA LYS A 16 -14.77 -7.57 -4.51
C LYS A 16 -14.28 -6.90 -5.79
N ILE A 17 -13.27 -6.03 -5.70
CA ILE A 17 -12.64 -5.36 -6.84
C ILE A 17 -11.95 -6.41 -7.73
N VAL A 18 -11.02 -7.18 -7.17
CA VAL A 18 -10.24 -8.20 -7.88
C VAL A 18 -11.17 -9.22 -8.55
N ARG A 19 -12.18 -9.73 -7.83
CA ARG A 19 -13.14 -10.72 -8.37
C ARG A 19 -14.00 -10.20 -9.52
N LYS A 20 -14.32 -8.90 -9.53
CA LYS A 20 -15.18 -8.29 -10.57
C LYS A 20 -14.39 -7.67 -11.72
N CYS A 21 -13.07 -7.63 -11.61
CA CYS A 21 -12.19 -7.04 -12.58
C CYS A 21 -12.35 -7.71 -13.96
N LYS A 22 -12.50 -6.88 -14.99
CA LYS A 22 -12.55 -7.30 -16.39
C LYS A 22 -11.33 -6.83 -17.19
N THR A 23 -10.52 -5.98 -16.60
CA THR A 23 -9.29 -5.45 -17.19
C THR A 23 -8.29 -6.57 -17.39
N ASP A 24 -7.64 -6.56 -18.56
CA ASP A 24 -6.76 -7.63 -18.98
C ASP A 24 -5.50 -7.71 -18.12
N SER A 25 -4.86 -8.89 -18.13
CA SER A 25 -3.69 -9.19 -17.30
C SER A 25 -2.51 -8.24 -17.52
N ARG A 26 -2.21 -7.88 -18.77
CA ARG A 26 -1.09 -6.98 -19.08
C ARG A 26 -1.35 -5.63 -18.46
N THR A 27 -2.54 -5.08 -18.67
CA THR A 27 -2.92 -3.76 -18.18
C THR A 27 -2.87 -3.68 -16.65
N ILE A 28 -3.36 -4.70 -15.94
CA ILE A 28 -3.26 -4.73 -14.46
C ILE A 28 -1.81 -4.69 -13.98
N ILE A 29 -0.94 -5.53 -14.56
CA ILE A 29 0.46 -5.61 -14.15
C ILE A 29 1.19 -4.29 -14.45
N ALA A 30 0.92 -3.69 -15.61
CA ALA A 30 1.52 -2.41 -16.00
C ALA A 30 1.10 -1.28 -15.05
N ARG A 31 -0.19 -1.15 -14.75
CA ARG A 31 -0.71 -0.14 -13.82
C ARG A 31 -0.21 -0.34 -12.39
N TYR A 32 -0.17 -1.60 -11.93
CA TYR A 32 0.41 -1.93 -10.64
C TYR A 32 1.89 -1.49 -10.58
N THR A 33 2.66 -1.78 -11.62
CA THR A 33 4.06 -1.39 -11.72
C THR A 33 4.23 0.13 -11.72
N ALA A 34 3.41 0.85 -12.49
CA ALA A 34 3.39 2.32 -12.51
C ALA A 34 3.06 2.93 -11.13
N ALA A 35 2.07 2.35 -10.45
CA ALA A 35 1.58 2.84 -9.18
C ALA A 35 2.53 2.54 -8.01
N VAL A 36 3.17 1.37 -7.98
CA VAL A 36 3.82 0.86 -6.77
C VAL A 36 5.34 0.99 -6.80
N ALA A 37 5.99 0.69 -7.94
CA ALA A 37 7.42 0.37 -7.99
C ALA A 37 8.32 1.34 -7.22
N VAL A 38 8.26 2.65 -7.49
CA VAL A 38 9.05 3.66 -6.77
C VAL A 38 8.24 4.35 -5.66
N ASN A 39 6.92 4.34 -5.77
CA ASN A 39 6.10 5.10 -4.83
C ASN A 39 6.04 4.45 -3.45
N PHE A 40 6.08 3.12 -3.33
CA PHE A 40 5.99 2.45 -2.03
C PHE A 40 7.17 2.83 -1.11
N THR A 41 8.41 2.75 -1.63
CA THR A 41 9.61 3.14 -0.88
C THR A 41 9.66 4.65 -0.60
N ASP A 42 9.16 5.49 -1.52
CA ASP A 42 8.99 6.93 -1.31
C ASP A 42 8.00 7.23 -0.17
N TRP A 43 6.87 6.53 -0.10
CA TRP A 43 5.88 6.69 0.98
C TRP A 43 6.46 6.29 2.34
N ILE A 44 7.19 5.17 2.41
CA ILE A 44 7.87 4.75 3.64
C ILE A 44 8.91 5.80 4.05
N GLY A 45 9.77 6.21 3.12
CA GLY A 45 10.81 7.22 3.36
C GLY A 45 10.25 8.55 3.85
N LYS A 46 9.12 8.98 3.30
CA LYS A 46 8.40 10.19 3.75
C LYS A 46 7.74 10.02 5.11
N THR A 47 7.42 8.81 5.53
CA THR A 47 6.75 8.53 6.81
C THR A 47 7.73 8.50 7.99
N ILE A 48 8.92 7.93 7.78
CA ILE A 48 9.97 7.76 8.81
C ILE A 48 10.26 9.03 9.64
N PRO A 49 10.42 10.24 9.06
CA PRO A 49 10.73 11.43 9.85
C PRO A 49 9.57 11.93 10.73
N TRP A 50 8.35 11.42 10.54
CA TRP A 50 7.13 11.93 11.20
C TRP A 50 6.51 10.98 12.21
N VAL A 51 6.92 9.71 12.23
CA VAL A 51 6.45 8.78 13.27
C VAL A 51 7.03 9.17 14.62
N ARG A 52 6.23 8.94 15.66
CA ARG A 52 6.52 9.35 17.03
C ARG A 52 6.86 8.15 17.90
N HIS A 53 6.32 6.97 17.60
CA HIS A 53 6.58 5.76 18.38
C HIS A 53 7.78 4.99 17.81
N GLU A 54 8.64 4.46 18.70
CA GLU A 54 9.84 3.70 18.31
C GLU A 54 9.52 2.43 17.52
N ILE A 55 8.47 1.69 17.92
CA ILE A 55 7.96 0.53 17.18
C ILE A 55 7.67 0.90 15.72
N SER A 56 6.95 1.99 15.48
CA SER A 56 6.64 2.45 14.12
C SER A 56 7.89 2.82 13.33
N TYR A 57 8.84 3.51 13.97
CA TYR A 57 10.12 3.85 13.36
C TYR A 57 10.89 2.60 12.93
N HIS A 58 11.04 1.61 13.83
CA HIS A 58 11.74 0.37 13.54
C HIS A 58 11.04 -0.46 12.47
N THR A 59 9.72 -0.59 12.52
CA THR A 59 8.93 -1.29 11.49
C THR A 59 9.14 -0.66 10.10
N LEU A 60 9.07 0.67 9.99
CA LEU A 60 9.30 1.37 8.71
C LEU A 60 10.73 1.23 8.21
N VAL A 61 11.73 1.38 9.08
CA VAL A 61 13.14 1.29 8.72
C VAL A 61 13.50 -0.13 8.27
N ASP A 62 13.02 -1.15 8.97
CA ASP A 62 13.30 -2.54 8.62
C ASP A 62 12.61 -2.94 7.31
N ASN A 63 11.38 -2.47 7.09
CA ASN A 63 10.70 -2.65 5.80
C ASN A 63 11.46 -1.95 4.66
N LEU A 64 11.84 -0.68 4.82
CA LEU A 64 12.61 0.05 3.80
C LEU A 64 13.97 -0.60 3.50
N ARG A 65 14.64 -1.14 4.53
CA ARG A 65 15.87 -1.92 4.37
C ARG A 65 15.63 -3.18 3.57
N CYS A 66 14.55 -3.92 3.85
CA CYS A 66 14.17 -5.10 3.10
C CYS A 66 13.94 -4.78 1.62
N GLU A 67 13.10 -3.78 1.35
CA GLU A 67 12.79 -3.28 0.00
C GLU A 67 14.07 -2.90 -0.79
N SER A 68 15.00 -2.22 -0.11
CA SER A 68 16.25 -1.75 -0.73
C SER A 68 17.29 -2.85 -0.91
N ALA A 69 17.52 -3.67 0.12
CA ALA A 69 18.56 -4.70 0.11
C ALA A 69 18.27 -5.82 -0.89
N ASN A 70 16.99 -6.14 -1.10
CA ASN A 70 16.54 -7.17 -2.02
C ASN A 70 16.15 -6.64 -3.42
N ASP A 71 16.34 -5.33 -3.68
CA ASP A 71 15.97 -4.69 -4.95
C ASP A 71 14.52 -5.01 -5.38
N HIS A 72 13.55 -4.84 -4.47
CA HIS A 72 12.14 -5.14 -4.76
C HIS A 72 11.60 -4.30 -5.94
N VAL A 73 12.08 -3.06 -6.08
CA VAL A 73 11.77 -2.21 -7.24
C VAL A 73 12.25 -2.85 -8.53
N GLY A 74 13.53 -3.25 -8.61
CA GLY A 74 14.06 -3.91 -9.80
C GLY A 74 13.40 -5.27 -10.03
N MET A 75 13.05 -6.00 -8.97
CA MET A 75 12.33 -7.27 -9.04
C MET A 75 10.95 -7.09 -9.69
N LEU A 76 10.19 -6.06 -9.30
CA LEU A 76 8.91 -5.71 -9.92
C LEU A 76 9.07 -5.29 -11.38
N LEU A 77 10.06 -4.46 -11.69
CA LEU A 77 10.32 -4.04 -13.08
C LEU A 77 10.71 -5.23 -13.97
N ARG A 78 11.50 -6.18 -13.45
CA ARG A 78 11.84 -7.44 -14.16
C ARG A 78 10.60 -8.31 -14.36
N PHE A 79 9.76 -8.44 -13.34
CA PHE A 79 8.48 -9.16 -13.42
C PHE A 79 7.57 -8.56 -14.50
N ALA A 80 7.37 -7.24 -14.49
CA ALA A 80 6.60 -6.53 -15.51
C ALA A 80 7.15 -6.72 -16.92
N LYS A 81 8.48 -6.65 -17.08
CA LYS A 81 9.15 -6.92 -18.36
C LYS A 81 8.90 -8.34 -18.87
N LEU A 82 9.01 -9.35 -18.01
CA LEU A 82 8.75 -10.75 -18.38
C LEU A 82 7.28 -11.01 -18.72
N CYS A 83 6.37 -10.20 -18.22
CA CYS A 83 4.95 -10.22 -18.58
C CYS A 83 4.62 -9.41 -19.84
N ASN A 84 5.60 -8.80 -20.52
CA ASN A 84 5.38 -7.80 -21.57
C ASN A 84 4.43 -6.67 -21.14
N ALA A 85 4.57 -6.25 -19.89
CA ALA A 85 3.67 -5.34 -19.18
C ALA A 85 4.45 -4.19 -18.51
N LEU A 86 5.52 -3.70 -19.13
CA LEU A 86 6.15 -2.47 -18.66
C LEU A 86 5.16 -1.30 -18.81
N PRO A 87 5.08 -0.40 -17.81
CA PRO A 87 4.13 0.70 -17.85
C PRO A 87 4.42 1.68 -18.98
N GLU A 88 3.35 2.11 -19.64
CA GLU A 88 3.35 3.21 -20.61
C GLU A 88 2.75 4.48 -19.99
N SER A 89 2.77 5.61 -20.72
CA SER A 89 2.25 6.89 -20.23
C SER A 89 0.82 6.78 -19.69
N ASP A 90 0.00 5.97 -20.34
CA ASP A 90 -1.42 5.82 -20.01
C ASP A 90 -1.61 5.02 -18.71
N ASP A 91 -0.70 4.08 -18.41
CA ASP A 91 -0.72 3.32 -17.16
C ASP A 91 -0.37 4.22 -15.95
N PHE A 92 0.58 5.15 -16.14
CA PHE A 92 0.88 6.19 -15.15
C PHE A 92 -0.27 7.18 -15.01
N ALA A 93 -0.82 7.67 -16.13
CA ALA A 93 -1.92 8.61 -16.11
C ALA A 93 -3.17 8.05 -15.41
N GLN A 94 -3.46 6.75 -15.61
CA GLN A 94 -4.60 6.07 -14.99
C GLN A 94 -4.55 6.11 -13.46
N THR A 95 -3.37 6.01 -12.86
CA THR A 95 -3.19 5.89 -11.39
C THR A 95 -2.67 7.18 -10.74
N TYR A 96 -2.48 8.23 -11.53
CA TYR A 96 -1.83 9.46 -11.11
C TYR A 96 -2.57 10.14 -9.96
N GLU A 97 -3.89 10.25 -10.03
CA GLU A 97 -4.69 10.95 -9.03
C GLU A 97 -4.64 10.25 -7.67
N GLU A 98 -4.67 8.91 -7.65
CA GLU A 98 -4.61 8.11 -6.43
C GLU A 98 -3.21 8.14 -5.81
N VAL A 99 -2.16 8.03 -6.63
CA VAL A 99 -0.78 8.22 -6.17
C VAL A 99 -0.57 9.63 -5.63
N SER A 100 -1.14 10.64 -6.29
CA SER A 100 -1.11 12.03 -5.84
C SER A 100 -1.87 12.20 -4.52
N ALA A 101 -3.06 11.62 -4.37
CA ALA A 101 -3.85 11.66 -3.14
C ALA A 101 -3.10 11.05 -1.96
N ILE A 102 -2.38 9.94 -2.18
CA ILE A 102 -1.49 9.35 -1.18
C ILE A 102 -0.36 10.32 -0.82
N ARG A 103 0.30 10.96 -1.80
CA ARG A 103 1.35 11.96 -1.52
C ARG A 103 0.83 13.12 -0.65
N HIS A 104 -0.43 13.52 -0.83
CA HIS A 104 -1.05 14.56 -0.02
C HIS A 104 -1.30 14.14 1.43
N LEU A 105 -1.32 12.84 1.78
CA LEU A 105 -1.37 12.39 3.18
C LEU A 105 -0.15 12.86 3.97
N PHE A 106 1.00 13.01 3.30
CA PHE A 106 2.25 13.43 3.90
C PHE A 106 2.45 14.95 3.94
N ALA A 107 1.50 15.72 3.42
CA ALA A 107 1.60 17.19 3.37
C ALA A 107 1.40 17.87 4.73
N GLU A 108 0.78 17.18 5.69
CA GLU A 108 0.57 17.69 7.06
C GLU A 108 1.51 16.98 8.05
N PRO A 109 2.61 17.62 8.47
CA PRO A 109 3.58 17.04 9.41
C PRO A 109 2.96 16.50 10.71
N ALA A 110 1.89 17.12 11.21
CA ALA A 110 1.26 16.70 12.45
C ALA A 110 0.60 15.31 12.37
N THR A 111 0.30 14.83 11.16
CA THR A 111 -0.48 13.61 10.91
C THR A 111 0.20 12.63 9.95
N ALA A 112 1.25 13.07 9.25
CA ALA A 112 1.97 12.29 8.24
C ALA A 112 2.51 10.94 8.79
N GLY A 113 2.98 10.90 10.03
CA GLY A 113 3.44 9.67 10.69
C GLY A 113 2.34 8.62 10.75
N LEU A 114 1.25 8.90 11.48
CA LEU A 114 0.11 7.98 11.58
C LEU A 114 -0.50 7.63 10.23
N ALA A 115 -0.69 8.61 9.34
CA ALA A 115 -1.27 8.37 8.02
C ALA A 115 -0.43 7.39 7.19
N GLY A 116 0.89 7.56 7.21
CA GLY A 116 1.83 6.69 6.51
C GLY A 116 1.87 5.27 7.09
N VAL A 117 1.91 5.13 8.42
CA VAL A 117 1.89 3.79 9.05
C VAL A 117 0.57 3.06 8.75
N VAL A 118 -0.57 3.76 8.76
CA VAL A 118 -1.87 3.14 8.37
C VAL A 118 -1.87 2.76 6.89
N LEU A 119 -1.36 3.62 6.00
CA LEU A 119 -1.26 3.30 4.58
C LEU A 119 -0.46 2.02 4.35
N CYS A 120 0.73 1.92 4.94
CA CYS A 120 1.57 0.72 4.86
C CYS A 120 0.86 -0.50 5.45
N ALA A 121 0.25 -0.37 6.64
CA ALA A 121 -0.52 -1.45 7.25
C ALA A 121 -1.62 -1.99 6.34
N VAL A 122 -2.36 -1.11 5.66
CA VAL A 122 -3.42 -1.53 4.75
C VAL A 122 -2.83 -2.20 3.51
N LEU A 123 -1.82 -1.62 2.86
CA LEU A 123 -1.23 -2.17 1.63
C LEU A 123 -0.58 -3.53 1.86
N GLU A 124 0.20 -3.68 2.92
CA GLU A 124 0.85 -4.93 3.32
C GLU A 124 -0.16 -6.02 3.65
N ASN A 125 -1.31 -5.66 4.23
CA ASN A 125 -2.33 -6.65 4.55
C ASN A 125 -3.17 -7.02 3.32
N VAL A 126 -3.50 -6.07 2.44
CA VAL A 126 -4.36 -6.36 1.27
C VAL A 126 -3.59 -7.01 0.12
N SER A 127 -2.25 -7.00 0.14
CA SER A 127 -1.39 -7.69 -0.82
C SER A 127 -1.59 -9.21 -0.79
N GLU A 128 -1.98 -9.79 0.35
CA GLU A 128 -2.42 -11.19 0.46
C GLU A 128 -3.50 -11.56 -0.58
N ILE A 129 -4.25 -10.58 -1.08
CA ILE A 129 -5.31 -10.78 -2.07
C ILE A 129 -4.79 -10.52 -3.49
N PHE A 130 -4.15 -9.37 -3.72
CA PHE A 130 -3.78 -8.97 -5.09
C PHE A 130 -2.46 -9.60 -5.57
N ILE A 131 -1.50 -9.94 -4.70
CA ILE A 131 -0.25 -10.58 -5.11
C ILE A 131 -0.50 -11.96 -5.74
N PRO A 132 -1.33 -12.85 -5.16
CA PRO A 132 -1.70 -14.11 -5.82
C PRO A 132 -2.44 -13.91 -7.15
N ASP A 133 -3.29 -12.89 -7.26
CA ASP A 133 -3.98 -12.55 -8.50
C ASP A 133 -2.98 -12.05 -9.58
N LEU A 134 -2.01 -11.21 -9.21
CA LEU A 134 -0.92 -10.80 -10.11
C LEU A 134 -0.12 -12.00 -10.60
N ALA A 135 0.18 -12.98 -9.75
CA ALA A 135 0.84 -14.23 -10.17
C ALA A 135 -0.01 -15.01 -11.20
N GLY A 136 -1.32 -15.11 -10.97
CA GLY A 136 -2.25 -15.73 -11.92
C GLY A 136 -2.32 -15.01 -13.27
N ARG A 137 -2.33 -13.67 -13.24
CA ARG A 137 -2.33 -12.82 -14.44
C ARG A 137 -1.01 -12.93 -15.20
N ALA A 138 0.11 -12.95 -14.49
CA ALA A 138 1.43 -13.10 -15.09
C ALA A 138 1.59 -14.42 -15.85
N LYS A 139 1.01 -15.53 -15.35
CA LYS A 139 0.94 -16.80 -16.09
C LYS A 139 0.22 -16.63 -17.43
N SER A 140 -0.88 -15.88 -17.44
CA SER A 140 -1.65 -15.60 -18.67
C SER A 140 -0.87 -14.71 -19.65
N CYS A 141 0.10 -13.93 -19.16
CA CYS A 141 1.02 -13.14 -19.97
C CYS A 141 2.28 -13.92 -20.41
N GLY A 142 2.39 -15.21 -20.09
CA GLY A 142 3.54 -16.05 -20.44
C GLY A 142 4.76 -15.89 -19.53
N CYS A 143 4.61 -15.26 -18.36
CA CYS A 143 5.70 -15.10 -17.41
C CYS A 143 6.16 -16.45 -16.85
N THR A 144 7.47 -16.63 -16.73
CA THR A 144 8.10 -17.86 -16.22
C THR A 144 8.87 -17.67 -14.92
N ASN A 145 9.00 -16.42 -14.44
CA ASN A 145 9.66 -16.10 -13.17
C ASN A 145 8.66 -15.38 -12.24
N PHE A 146 8.39 -16.00 -11.10
CA PHE A 146 7.43 -15.53 -10.09
C PHE A 146 8.10 -15.01 -8.82
N GLU A 147 9.42 -14.79 -8.84
CA GLU A 147 10.21 -14.31 -7.70
C GLU A 147 9.55 -13.12 -6.98
N TYR A 148 9.07 -12.12 -7.73
CA TYR A 148 8.37 -10.97 -7.16
C TYR A 148 7.15 -11.38 -6.31
N THR A 149 6.27 -12.21 -6.87
CA THR A 149 5.03 -12.62 -6.22
C THR A 149 5.26 -13.67 -5.13
N ASP A 150 6.32 -14.48 -5.24
CA ASP A 150 6.69 -15.47 -4.23
C ASP A 150 7.26 -14.77 -2.99
N VAL A 151 8.16 -13.78 -3.19
CA VAL A 151 8.73 -12.98 -2.09
C VAL A 151 7.65 -12.21 -1.36
N HIS A 152 6.77 -11.49 -2.07
CA HIS A 152 5.72 -10.72 -1.41
C HIS A 152 4.60 -11.62 -0.86
N GLY A 153 4.30 -12.76 -1.48
CA GLY A 153 3.34 -13.72 -0.92
C GLY A 153 3.73 -14.25 0.47
N GLU A 154 5.02 -14.46 0.74
CA GLU A 154 5.52 -14.96 2.03
C GLU A 154 5.98 -13.85 3.00
N ALA A 155 6.63 -12.79 2.50
CA ALA A 155 7.15 -11.69 3.31
C ALA A 155 6.03 -10.85 3.95
N ASP A 156 4.90 -10.72 3.25
CA ASP A 156 3.80 -9.83 3.65
C ASP A 156 3.14 -10.27 4.95
N ILE A 157 3.20 -11.56 5.35
CA ILE A 157 2.61 -12.02 6.62
C ILE A 157 3.31 -11.39 7.83
N LYS A 158 4.64 -11.32 7.81
CA LYS A 158 5.43 -10.76 8.92
C LYS A 158 5.28 -9.26 8.99
N HIS A 159 5.38 -8.58 7.83
CA HIS A 159 5.20 -7.14 7.75
C HIS A 159 3.77 -6.71 8.09
N SER A 160 2.76 -7.45 7.62
CA SER A 160 1.34 -7.21 7.93
C SER A 160 1.08 -7.11 9.43
N LYS A 161 1.60 -8.07 10.20
CA LYS A 161 1.46 -8.03 11.66
C LYS A 161 2.25 -6.87 12.28
N ALA A 162 3.51 -6.69 11.86
CA ALA A 162 4.37 -5.63 12.41
C ALA A 162 3.78 -4.23 12.19
N PHE A 163 3.14 -4.00 11.05
CA PHE A 163 2.47 -2.73 10.77
C PHE A 163 1.16 -2.54 11.54
N ILE A 164 0.40 -3.60 11.84
CA ILE A 164 -0.75 -3.49 12.76
C ILE A 164 -0.27 -3.05 14.14
N ASP A 165 0.75 -3.73 14.67
CA ASP A 165 1.33 -3.41 15.98
C ASP A 165 1.91 -1.97 15.98
N ALA A 166 2.51 -1.53 14.86
CA ALA A 166 2.98 -0.16 14.68
C ALA A 166 1.83 0.86 14.66
N VAL A 167 0.72 0.61 13.96
CA VAL A 167 -0.43 1.53 13.99
C VAL A 167 -0.96 1.65 15.42
N GLU A 168 -1.14 0.53 16.13
CA GLU A 168 -1.64 0.54 17.51
C GLU A 168 -0.72 1.34 18.44
N ALA A 169 0.60 1.18 18.30
CA ALA A 169 1.58 1.94 19.05
C ALA A 169 1.54 3.45 18.69
N GLU A 170 1.46 3.78 17.41
CA GLU A 170 1.42 5.16 16.91
C GLU A 170 0.19 5.92 17.40
N LEU A 171 -0.96 5.23 17.53
CA LEU A 171 -2.20 5.81 18.06
C LEU A 171 -2.06 6.29 19.52
N THR A 172 -1.11 5.74 20.29
CA THR A 172 -0.84 6.17 21.67
C THR A 172 -0.13 7.53 21.75
N MET A 173 0.40 8.04 20.64
CA MET A 173 1.25 9.24 20.58
C MET A 173 0.49 10.57 20.42
N GLY A 174 -0.82 10.58 20.71
CA GLY A 174 -1.60 11.81 20.81
C GLY A 174 -1.78 12.58 19.50
N TYR A 175 -2.11 11.89 18.41
CA TYR A 175 -2.45 12.52 17.13
C TYR A 175 -3.71 13.39 17.25
N ARG A 176 -3.66 14.59 16.64
CA ARG A 176 -4.79 15.54 16.66
C ARG A 176 -5.72 15.28 15.47
N GLU A 177 -7.02 15.38 15.73
CA GLU A 177 -8.05 15.42 14.70
C GLU A 177 -8.02 16.79 13.96
N PRO A 178 -8.39 16.84 12.67
CA PRO A 178 -8.53 18.11 11.96
C PRO A 178 -9.58 19.01 12.63
N ILE A 179 -9.30 20.32 12.72
CA ILE A 179 -10.13 21.33 13.41
C ILE A 179 -11.55 21.45 12.80
N PHE A 180 -11.82 20.92 11.61
CA PHE A 180 -13.15 20.92 11.01
C PHE A 180 -14.04 19.73 11.42
N VAL A 181 -13.52 18.79 12.22
CA VAL A 181 -14.26 17.62 12.75
C VAL A 181 -14.64 17.84 14.22
N THR A 182 -15.17 19.01 14.56
CA THR A 182 -15.40 19.43 15.97
C THR A 182 -16.76 19.06 16.56
N ALA A 183 -17.26 17.85 16.32
CA ALA A 183 -18.54 17.42 16.91
C ALA A 183 -18.46 16.15 17.77
N ARG A 184 -17.32 15.46 17.86
CA ARG A 184 -17.18 14.30 18.77
C ARG A 184 -15.80 14.26 19.43
N PRO A 185 -15.73 13.99 20.74
CA PRO A 185 -14.48 13.61 21.36
C PRO A 185 -14.11 12.17 20.97
N GLN A 186 -12.81 11.97 20.73
CA GLN A 186 -12.06 10.71 20.82
C GLN A 186 -12.07 9.78 19.61
N TYR A 187 -11.04 9.91 18.75
CA TYR A 187 -10.09 8.88 18.25
C TYR A 187 -9.43 9.42 16.95
N PRO A 188 -8.19 9.03 16.59
CA PRO A 188 -7.54 9.35 15.31
C PRO A 188 -8.23 8.76 14.05
N GLU A 189 -9.53 8.49 14.12
CA GLU A 189 -10.30 7.68 13.18
C GLU A 189 -10.34 8.32 11.80
N PHE A 190 -10.32 9.66 11.70
CA PHE A 190 -10.27 10.35 10.42
C PHE A 190 -9.03 9.95 9.61
N HIS A 191 -7.85 9.94 10.26
CA HIS A 191 -6.58 9.61 9.60
C HIS A 191 -6.52 8.14 9.19
N ILE A 192 -7.08 7.25 10.02
CA ILE A 192 -7.17 5.83 9.69
C ILE A 192 -8.10 5.62 8.48
N VAL A 193 -9.30 6.21 8.51
CA VAL A 193 -10.29 6.11 7.45
C VAL A 193 -9.73 6.63 6.13
N ARG A 194 -9.14 7.83 6.14
CA ARG A 194 -8.62 8.48 4.95
C ARG A 194 -7.46 7.69 4.33
N SER A 195 -6.51 7.24 5.14
CA SER A 195 -5.34 6.47 4.64
C SER A 195 -5.77 5.12 4.07
N ARG A 196 -6.72 4.44 4.74
CA ARG A 196 -7.34 3.21 4.22
C ARG A 196 -8.04 3.47 2.88
N GLU A 197 -8.82 4.55 2.78
CA GLU A 197 -9.55 4.87 1.55
C GLU A 197 -8.61 5.17 0.39
N CYS A 198 -7.52 5.91 0.62
CA CYS A 198 -6.49 6.14 -0.39
C CYS A 198 -5.86 4.82 -0.87
N ALA A 199 -5.52 3.90 0.03
CA ALA A 199 -5.00 2.58 -0.35
C ALA A 199 -6.01 1.78 -1.18
N VAL A 200 -7.28 1.72 -0.73
CA VAL A 200 -8.34 0.98 -1.44
C VAL A 200 -8.62 1.60 -2.81
N GLN A 201 -8.64 2.92 -2.92
CA GLN A 201 -8.84 3.64 -4.18
C GLN A 201 -7.69 3.40 -5.16
N LEU A 202 -6.44 3.40 -4.69
CA LEU A 202 -5.30 3.07 -5.54
C LEU A 202 -5.44 1.67 -6.16
N ILE A 203 -5.73 0.66 -5.34
CA ILE A 203 -5.92 -0.71 -5.84
C ILE A 203 -7.16 -0.79 -6.73
N ALA A 204 -8.27 -0.12 -6.39
CA ALA A 204 -9.44 -0.03 -7.25
C ALA A 204 -9.06 0.51 -8.63
N LYS A 205 -8.27 1.58 -8.68
CA LYS A 205 -7.87 2.24 -9.92
C LYS A 205 -6.95 1.40 -10.80
N ILE A 206 -6.05 0.64 -10.19
CA ILE A 206 -5.24 -0.36 -10.89
C ILE A 206 -6.15 -1.37 -11.61
N TYR A 207 -7.26 -1.76 -10.97
CA TYR A 207 -8.20 -2.81 -11.41
C TYR A 207 -9.42 -2.35 -12.23
N GLU A 208 -9.57 -1.04 -12.47
CA GLU A 208 -10.62 -0.46 -13.32
C GLU A 208 -10.44 -0.74 -14.82
#